data_AF-A0A101QKN6-F1
#
_entry.id   AF-A0A101QKN6-F1
#
_cell.length_a   1.000
_cell.length_b   1.000
_cell.length_c   1.000
_cell.angle_alpha   90.00
_cell.angle_beta   90.00
_cell.angle_gamma   90.00
#
_symmetry.space_group_name_H-M   'P 1'
#
loop_
_entity.id
_entity.type
_entity.pdbx_description
1 polymer ?
#
loop_
_entity_poly.entity_id
_entity_poly.type
_entity_poly.pdbx_seq_one_letter_code
_entity_poly.pdbx_strand_id
1 'polypeptide(L)'
;MSQDQAAGIARGATADVGDATTRFLLYGLLPGWFVPGLADWAMHRRTRIEDTAGTKESLIHSLMMAEVGLPIALTLRYEVNPLLLSVQLGAAAVHEATALWDVRTAVHSDREVKPVEQHIHSFLESLPFGGLVSLMCLHADQVRSLLRGGRGDPDAWRLVPRRRPLSPGYLAGIGLLIGACVLLPYGEELVRCRRAARARKRRALAHRATLRKVKGS
;
A
#
# COMPACT_ATOMS: atom_id res chain seq x y z
N MET A 1 -43.25 -7.26 -6.44
CA MET A 1 -42.71 -6.58 -5.24
C MET A 1 -43.36 -5.22 -5.14
N SER A 2 -44.01 -4.92 -4.01
CA SER A 2 -44.67 -3.62 -3.78
C SER A 2 -43.62 -2.53 -3.51
N GLN A 3 -43.90 -1.28 -3.90
CA GLN A 3 -43.11 -0.10 -3.53
C GLN A 3 -42.89 0.00 -2.00
N ASP A 4 -43.82 -0.55 -1.21
CA ASP A 4 -43.70 -0.59 0.25
C ASP A 4 -42.66 -1.60 0.76
N GLN A 5 -42.40 -2.68 0.01
CA GLN A 5 -41.31 -3.62 0.35
C GLN A 5 -39.93 -3.02 0.03
N ALA A 6 -39.82 -2.25 -1.06
CA ALA A 6 -38.60 -1.49 -1.36
C ALA A 6 -38.35 -0.37 -0.33
N ALA A 7 -39.42 0.32 0.10
CA ALA A 7 -39.36 1.33 1.14
C ALA A 7 -39.15 0.76 2.56
N GLY A 8 -39.44 -0.53 2.76
CA GLY A 8 -39.20 -1.25 4.01
C GLY A 8 -37.73 -1.63 4.21
N ILE A 9 -37.03 -2.01 3.13
CA ILE A 9 -35.57 -2.25 3.15
C ILE A 9 -34.82 -0.94 3.45
N ALA A 10 -35.33 0.20 2.96
CA ALA A 10 -34.75 1.52 3.18
C ALA A 10 -34.95 2.09 4.61
N ARG A 11 -35.83 1.50 5.44
CA ARG A 11 -36.25 2.08 6.74
C ARG A 11 -35.67 1.37 7.96
N GLY A 12 -34.75 0.42 7.79
CA GLY A 12 -33.96 -0.11 8.90
C GLY A 12 -32.88 0.88 9.30
N ALA A 13 -33.18 1.80 10.22
CA ALA A 13 -32.26 2.76 10.87
C ALA A 13 -30.98 3.05 10.06
N THR A 14 -31.13 3.61 8.87
CA THR A 14 -30.02 3.72 7.92
C THR A 14 -29.10 4.82 8.38
N ALA A 15 -27.91 4.47 8.87
CA ALA A 15 -26.81 5.42 8.97
C ALA A 15 -26.66 6.13 7.61
N ASP A 16 -26.41 7.45 7.63
CA ASP A 16 -26.11 8.21 6.42
C ASP A 16 -25.04 7.47 5.59
N VAL A 17 -25.25 7.36 4.27
CA VAL A 17 -24.36 6.55 3.40
C VAL A 17 -22.93 7.10 3.43
N GLY A 18 -22.76 8.41 3.56
CA GLY A 18 -21.46 9.04 3.73
C GLY A 18 -20.78 8.64 5.04
N ASP A 19 -21.53 8.66 6.14
CA ASP A 19 -21.04 8.18 7.44
C ASP A 19 -20.71 6.68 7.42
N ALA A 20 -21.56 5.85 6.83
CA ALA A 20 -21.34 4.41 6.70
C ALA A 20 -20.08 4.11 5.87
N THR A 21 -19.91 4.78 4.73
CA THR A 21 -18.73 4.63 3.87
C THR A 21 -17.48 5.12 4.58
N THR A 22 -17.54 6.24 5.29
CA THR A 22 -16.41 6.77 6.08
C THR A 22 -16.00 5.79 7.17
N ARG A 23 -16.96 5.21 7.89
CA ARG A 23 -16.68 4.17 8.91
C ARG A 23 -16.10 2.91 8.29
N PHE A 24 -16.61 2.49 7.14
CA PHE A 24 -16.04 1.37 6.39
C PHE A 24 -14.59 1.64 6.01
N LEU A 25 -14.26 2.83 5.48
CA LEU A 25 -12.88 3.18 5.13
C LEU A 25 -11.95 3.16 6.35
N LEU A 26 -12.36 3.76 7.47
CA LEU A 26 -11.53 3.89 8.67
C LEU A 26 -11.41 2.59 9.48
N TYR A 27 -12.49 1.84 9.62
CA TYR A 27 -12.55 0.70 10.53
C TYR A 27 -12.66 -0.66 9.83
N GLY A 28 -12.99 -0.69 8.55
CA GLY A 28 -13.05 -1.90 7.74
C GLY A 28 -11.87 -2.01 6.78
N LEU A 29 -11.82 -1.14 5.77
CA LEU A 29 -10.85 -1.21 4.68
C LEU A 29 -9.41 -0.99 5.17
N LEU A 30 -9.15 0.12 5.88
CA LEU A 30 -7.79 0.45 6.32
C LEU A 30 -7.20 -0.61 7.27
N PRO A 31 -7.91 -1.08 8.32
CA PRO A 31 -7.39 -2.15 9.17
C PRO A 31 -7.35 -3.51 8.47
N GLY A 32 -8.32 -3.79 7.60
CA GLY A 32 -8.39 -5.02 6.82
C GLY A 32 -7.16 -5.21 5.91
N TRP A 33 -6.56 -4.11 5.46
CA TRP A 33 -5.36 -4.12 4.61
C TRP A 33 -4.14 -4.75 5.28
N PHE A 34 -4.02 -4.70 6.61
CA PHE A 34 -2.89 -5.33 7.30
C PHE A 34 -2.84 -6.86 7.09
N VAL A 35 -3.99 -7.50 6.82
CA VAL A 35 -4.08 -8.96 6.64
C VAL A 35 -3.34 -9.43 5.38
N PRO A 36 -3.67 -8.97 4.15
CA PRO A 36 -2.92 -9.37 2.96
C PRO A 36 -1.46 -8.92 3.01
N GLY A 37 -1.13 -7.78 3.62
CA GLY A 37 0.27 -7.35 3.79
C GLY A 37 1.09 -8.29 4.67
N LEU A 38 0.52 -8.77 5.79
CA LEU A 38 1.17 -9.79 6.62
C LEU A 38 1.24 -11.16 5.92
N ALA A 39 0.22 -11.51 5.14
CA ALA A 39 0.22 -12.75 4.35
C ALA A 39 1.32 -12.74 3.28
N ASP A 40 1.51 -11.61 2.60
CA ASP A 40 2.57 -11.38 1.63
C ASP A 40 3.97 -11.55 2.25
N TRP A 41 4.25 -10.82 3.35
CA TRP A 41 5.50 -10.99 4.09
C TRP A 41 5.74 -12.44 4.56
N ALA A 42 4.68 -13.11 5.04
CA ALA A 42 4.77 -14.52 5.45
C ALA A 42 5.10 -15.44 4.27
N MET A 43 4.63 -15.11 3.05
CA MET A 43 5.02 -15.81 1.83
C MET A 43 6.48 -15.60 1.50
N HIS A 44 6.97 -14.35 1.49
CA HIS A 44 8.38 -14.06 1.23
C HIS A 44 9.33 -14.75 2.20
N ARG A 45 8.92 -14.85 3.47
CA ARG A 45 9.68 -15.60 4.48
C ARG A 45 9.69 -17.11 4.18
N ARG A 46 8.56 -17.70 3.79
CA ARG A 46 8.46 -19.13 3.47
C ARG A 46 9.19 -19.50 2.18
N THR A 47 9.20 -18.61 1.19
CA THR A 47 9.88 -18.81 -0.09
C THR A 47 11.35 -18.40 -0.07
N ARG A 48 11.83 -17.87 1.08
CA ARG A 48 13.21 -17.39 1.27
C ARG A 48 13.62 -16.41 0.19
N ILE A 49 12.86 -15.33 0.06
CA ILE A 49 13.10 -14.26 -0.91
C ILE A 49 14.56 -13.77 -0.89
N GLU A 50 15.24 -13.83 0.26
CA GLU A 50 16.65 -13.44 0.42
C GLU A 50 17.65 -14.25 -0.44
N ASP A 51 17.29 -15.48 -0.82
CA ASP A 51 18.10 -16.42 -1.59
C ASP A 51 17.70 -16.48 -3.07
N THR A 52 16.54 -15.94 -3.43
CA THR A 52 16.06 -15.84 -4.81
C THR A 52 16.26 -14.41 -5.33
N ALA A 53 15.21 -13.58 -5.35
CA ALA A 53 15.26 -12.23 -5.89
C ALA A 53 16.00 -11.21 -4.98
N GLY A 54 16.01 -11.46 -3.68
CA GLY A 54 16.82 -10.77 -2.68
C GLY A 54 16.47 -9.30 -2.47
N THR A 55 17.50 -8.48 -2.22
CA THR A 55 17.33 -7.08 -1.80
C THR A 55 16.58 -6.22 -2.82
N LYS A 56 16.65 -6.55 -4.11
CA LYS A 56 16.00 -5.76 -5.17
C LYS A 56 14.47 -5.80 -5.02
N GLU A 57 13.88 -6.99 -4.98
CA GLU A 57 12.43 -7.18 -4.82
C GLU A 57 11.96 -6.58 -3.49
N SER A 58 12.68 -6.81 -2.38
CA SER A 58 12.34 -6.22 -1.08
C SER A 58 12.35 -4.68 -1.05
N LEU A 59 13.22 -4.04 -1.85
CA LEU A 59 13.21 -2.57 -2.01
C LEU A 59 12.03 -2.09 -2.86
N ILE A 60 11.65 -2.84 -3.89
CA ILE A 60 10.46 -2.55 -4.71
C ILE A 60 9.21 -2.63 -3.83
N HIS A 61 9.06 -3.68 -3.03
CA HIS A 61 7.95 -3.79 -2.07
C HIS A 61 7.93 -2.63 -1.07
N SER A 62 9.10 -2.24 -0.54
CA SER A 62 9.20 -1.09 0.37
C SER A 62 8.76 0.22 -0.30
N LEU A 63 9.09 0.41 -1.58
CA LEU A 63 8.64 1.55 -2.37
C LEU A 63 7.12 1.53 -2.57
N MET A 64 6.56 0.37 -2.94
CA MET A 64 5.12 0.18 -3.10
C MET A 64 4.34 0.49 -1.81
N MET A 65 4.86 0.06 -0.65
CA MET A 65 4.26 0.42 0.65
C MET A 65 4.27 1.94 0.89
N ALA A 66 5.31 2.66 0.46
CA ALA A 66 5.39 4.10 0.61
C ALA A 66 4.46 4.84 -0.37
N GLU A 67 4.37 4.38 -1.62
CA GLU A 67 3.49 4.93 -2.65
C GLU A 67 2.02 4.92 -2.23
N VAL A 68 1.60 3.90 -1.48
CA VAL A 68 0.24 3.79 -0.94
C VAL A 68 0.11 4.44 0.44
N GLY A 69 1.06 4.20 1.33
CA GLY A 69 1.00 4.66 2.72
C GLY A 69 1.04 6.17 2.87
N LEU A 70 1.81 6.87 2.03
CA LEU A 70 1.92 8.33 2.08
C LEU A 70 0.59 9.04 1.73
N PRO A 71 -0.09 8.73 0.61
CA PRO A 71 -1.41 9.30 0.32
C PRO A 71 -2.47 9.00 1.38
N ILE A 72 -2.45 7.80 1.98
CA ILE A 72 -3.32 7.46 3.11
C ILE A 72 -3.02 8.36 4.31
N ALA A 73 -1.76 8.49 4.70
CA ALA A 73 -1.36 9.34 5.82
C ALA A 73 -1.78 10.81 5.60
N LEU A 74 -1.63 11.32 4.38
CA LEU A 74 -2.12 12.65 4.01
C LEU A 74 -3.65 12.74 4.16
N THR A 75 -4.40 11.73 3.72
CA THR A 75 -5.87 11.69 3.82
C THR A 75 -6.39 11.62 5.26
N LEU A 76 -5.63 10.98 6.16
CA LEU A 76 -5.95 10.96 7.59
C LEU A 76 -5.72 12.32 8.25
N ARG A 77 -4.84 13.17 7.70
CA ARG A 77 -4.42 14.45 8.31
C ARG A 77 -5.10 15.68 7.70
N TYR A 78 -5.39 15.64 6.40
CA TYR A 78 -5.85 16.75 5.59
C TYR A 78 -7.23 16.46 4.99
N GLU A 79 -7.96 17.53 4.66
CA GLU A 79 -9.21 17.44 3.91
C GLU A 79 -8.94 16.96 2.49
N VAL A 80 -9.89 16.21 1.95
CA VAL A 80 -9.87 15.83 0.53
C VAL A 80 -10.22 17.06 -0.30
N ASN A 81 -9.31 17.43 -1.19
CA ASN A 81 -9.42 18.54 -2.12
C ASN A 81 -8.72 18.19 -3.45
N PRO A 82 -8.80 19.02 -4.52
CA PRO A 82 -8.14 18.78 -5.78
C PRO A 82 -6.66 18.40 -5.69
N LEU A 83 -5.87 19.04 -4.82
CA LEU A 83 -4.48 18.68 -4.59
C LEU A 83 -4.35 17.25 -4.07
N LEU A 84 -5.07 16.90 -3.00
CA LEU A 84 -4.96 15.57 -2.40
C LEU A 84 -5.49 14.48 -3.34
N LEU A 85 -6.57 14.74 -4.09
CA LEU A 85 -7.05 13.84 -5.14
C LEU A 85 -6.01 13.65 -6.25
N SER A 86 -5.32 14.72 -6.65
CA SER A 86 -4.24 14.64 -7.64
C SER A 86 -3.04 13.83 -7.13
N VAL A 87 -2.67 13.99 -5.85
CA VAL A 87 -1.64 13.17 -5.20
C VAL A 87 -2.06 11.70 -5.16
N GLN A 88 -3.32 11.41 -4.80
CA GLN A 88 -3.84 10.03 -4.77
C GLN A 88 -3.85 9.38 -6.16
N LEU A 89 -4.31 10.10 -7.19
CA LEU A 89 -4.31 9.62 -8.57
C LEU A 89 -2.90 9.42 -9.12
N GLY A 90 -2.00 10.38 -8.87
CA GLY A 90 -0.61 10.28 -9.28
C GLY A 90 0.11 9.14 -8.58
N ALA A 91 -0.11 8.96 -7.28
CA ALA A 91 0.44 7.85 -6.52
C ALA A 91 -0.11 6.50 -7.01
N ALA A 92 -1.40 6.40 -7.33
CA ALA A 92 -1.96 5.19 -7.92
C ALA A 92 -1.31 4.87 -9.28
N ALA A 93 -1.12 5.87 -10.15
CA ALA A 93 -0.46 5.65 -11.45
C ALA A 93 1.02 5.23 -11.30
N VAL A 94 1.75 5.83 -10.35
CA VAL A 94 3.13 5.44 -10.03
C VAL A 94 3.16 4.02 -9.45
N HIS A 95 2.21 3.70 -8.56
CA HIS A 95 2.09 2.39 -7.96
C HIS A 95 1.88 1.28 -8.99
N GLU A 96 1.02 1.51 -9.99
CA GLU A 96 0.83 0.57 -11.11
C GLU A 96 2.11 0.35 -11.91
N ALA A 97 2.86 1.44 -12.18
CA ALA A 97 4.14 1.32 -12.86
C ALA A 97 5.16 0.51 -12.02
N THR A 98 5.15 0.71 -10.70
CA THR A 98 6.01 -0.04 -9.77
C THR A 98 5.55 -1.50 -9.63
N ALA A 99 4.26 -1.79 -9.62
CA ALA A 99 3.71 -3.16 -9.62
C ALA A 99 4.11 -3.92 -10.89
N LEU A 100 4.04 -3.27 -12.06
CA LEU A 100 4.56 -3.84 -13.31
C LEU A 100 6.07 -4.10 -13.25
N TRP A 101 6.82 -3.21 -12.58
CA TRP A 101 8.25 -3.42 -12.37
C TRP A 101 8.55 -4.58 -11.41
N ASP A 102 7.72 -4.76 -10.39
CA ASP A 102 7.79 -5.87 -9.45
C ASP A 102 7.59 -7.21 -10.17
N VAL A 103 6.47 -7.36 -10.88
CA VAL A 103 6.17 -8.58 -11.67
C VAL A 103 7.28 -8.88 -12.67
N ARG A 104 7.79 -7.86 -13.38
CA ARG A 104 8.94 -8.04 -14.27
C ARG A 104 10.17 -8.52 -13.52
N THR A 105 10.44 -7.98 -12.33
CA THR A 105 11.59 -8.40 -11.52
C THR A 105 11.44 -9.84 -11.03
N ALA A 106 10.25 -10.24 -10.61
CA ALA A 106 9.95 -11.61 -10.20
C ALA A 106 10.12 -12.60 -11.37
N VAL A 107 9.58 -12.29 -12.56
CA VAL A 107 9.71 -13.13 -13.77
C VAL A 107 11.17 -13.30 -14.22
N HIS A 108 12.01 -12.28 -14.06
CA HIS A 108 13.44 -12.36 -14.41
C HIS A 108 14.30 -12.95 -13.29
N SER A 109 13.69 -13.40 -12.20
CA SER A 109 14.37 -14.08 -11.11
C SER A 109 14.14 -15.59 -11.17
N ASP A 110 15.03 -16.38 -10.56
CA ASP A 110 14.89 -17.84 -10.47
C ASP A 110 13.81 -18.27 -9.44
N ARG A 111 12.89 -17.36 -9.07
CA ARG A 111 11.85 -17.58 -8.04
C ARG A 111 10.59 -18.17 -8.66
N GLU A 112 10.02 -19.14 -7.97
CA GLU A 112 8.64 -19.55 -8.20
C GLU A 112 7.69 -18.59 -7.48
N VAL A 113 6.77 -17.99 -8.24
CA VAL A 113 5.68 -17.15 -7.74
C VAL A 113 4.43 -18.03 -7.63
N LYS A 114 3.93 -18.25 -6.41
CA LYS A 114 2.83 -19.20 -6.16
C LYS A 114 1.47 -18.57 -6.49
N PRO A 115 0.45 -19.36 -6.91
CA PRO A 115 -0.90 -18.84 -7.16
C PRO A 115 -1.50 -18.08 -5.97
N VAL A 116 -1.25 -18.56 -4.75
CA VAL A 116 -1.73 -17.89 -3.53
C VAL A 116 -1.08 -16.53 -3.32
N GLU A 117 0.18 -16.38 -3.73
CA GLU A 117 0.93 -15.13 -3.64
C GLU A 117 0.37 -14.11 -4.64
N GLN A 118 0.09 -14.55 -5.86
CA GLN A 118 -0.59 -13.72 -6.86
C GLN A 118 -1.99 -13.30 -6.41
N HIS A 119 -2.73 -14.19 -5.75
CA HIS A 119 -4.05 -13.83 -5.21
C HIS A 119 -3.95 -12.78 -4.10
N ILE A 120 -2.95 -12.89 -3.21
CA ILE A 120 -2.65 -11.87 -2.20
C ILE A 120 -2.32 -10.52 -2.86
N HIS A 121 -1.46 -10.54 -3.89
CA HIS A 121 -1.10 -9.35 -4.66
C HIS A 121 -2.31 -8.71 -5.34
N SER A 122 -3.23 -9.50 -5.90
CA SER A 122 -4.47 -8.96 -6.48
C SER A 122 -5.29 -8.16 -5.46
N PHE A 123 -5.35 -8.60 -4.19
CA PHE A 123 -5.97 -7.79 -3.13
C PHE A 123 -5.17 -6.53 -2.83
N LEU A 124 -3.85 -6.65 -2.65
CA LEU A 124 -2.99 -5.50 -2.34
C LEU A 124 -3.03 -4.41 -3.42
N GLU A 125 -3.15 -4.81 -4.68
CA GLU A 125 -3.29 -3.93 -5.84
C GLU A 125 -4.69 -3.30 -5.92
N SER A 126 -5.76 -4.06 -5.63
CA SER A 126 -7.14 -3.58 -5.77
C SER A 126 -7.62 -2.68 -4.63
N LEU A 127 -7.15 -2.91 -3.40
CA LEU A 127 -7.57 -2.16 -2.20
C LEU A 127 -7.31 -0.63 -2.28
N PRO A 128 -6.16 -0.12 -2.78
CA PRO A 128 -5.95 1.30 -3.01
C PRO A 128 -7.00 1.93 -3.92
N PHE A 129 -7.37 1.25 -5.02
CA PHE A 129 -8.41 1.73 -5.93
C PHE A 129 -9.78 1.76 -5.26
N GLY A 130 -10.09 0.75 -4.44
CA GLY A 130 -11.31 0.75 -3.63
C GLY A 130 -11.38 1.97 -2.68
N GLY A 131 -10.27 2.30 -2.02
CA GLY A 131 -10.15 3.49 -1.18
C GLY A 131 -10.29 4.79 -1.97
N LEU A 132 -9.55 4.92 -3.07
CA LEU A 132 -9.58 6.10 -3.94
C LEU A 132 -10.98 6.36 -4.52
N VAL A 133 -11.62 5.35 -5.11
CA VAL A 133 -12.96 5.49 -5.68
C VAL A 133 -13.97 5.86 -4.61
N SER A 134 -13.88 5.26 -3.41
CA SER A 134 -14.75 5.62 -2.29
C SER A 134 -14.56 7.09 -1.88
N LEU A 135 -13.32 7.58 -1.83
CA LEU A 135 -13.04 8.99 -1.55
C LEU A 135 -13.60 9.90 -2.66
N MET A 136 -13.47 9.52 -3.92
CA MET A 136 -14.03 10.28 -5.04
C MET A 136 -15.56 10.36 -4.97
N CYS A 137 -16.23 9.27 -4.58
CA CYS A 137 -17.67 9.26 -4.37
C CYS A 137 -18.09 10.14 -3.18
N LEU A 138 -17.36 10.07 -2.07
CA LEU A 138 -17.60 10.89 -0.88
C LEU A 138 -17.36 12.39 -1.13
N HIS A 139 -16.45 12.73 -2.04
CA HIS A 139 -15.99 14.09 -2.32
C HIS A 139 -16.23 14.48 -3.79
N ALA A 140 -17.42 14.17 -4.32
CA ALA A 140 -17.76 14.42 -5.73
C ALA A 140 -17.69 15.90 -6.14
N ASP A 141 -17.91 16.82 -5.20
CA ASP A 141 -17.69 18.25 -5.36
C ASP A 141 -16.22 18.59 -5.62
N GLN A 142 -15.30 17.94 -4.91
CA GLN A 142 -13.86 18.11 -5.05
C GLN A 142 -13.36 17.47 -6.36
N VAL A 143 -13.94 16.35 -6.79
CA VAL A 143 -13.71 15.79 -8.12
C VAL A 143 -14.13 16.79 -9.20
N ARG A 144 -15.31 17.41 -9.08
CA ARG A 144 -15.77 18.44 -10.02
C ARG A 144 -14.86 19.68 -10.00
N SER A 145 -14.39 20.09 -8.82
CA SER A 145 -13.42 21.17 -8.65
C SER A 145 -12.12 20.85 -9.39
N LEU A 146 -11.58 19.65 -9.20
CA LEU A 146 -10.38 19.16 -9.88
C LEU A 146 -10.53 19.17 -11.41
N LEU A 147 -11.64 18.63 -11.94
CA LEU A 147 -11.92 18.62 -13.38
C LEU A 147 -12.05 20.03 -13.99
N ARG A 148 -12.36 21.04 -13.17
CA ARG A 148 -12.41 22.46 -13.56
C ARG A 148 -11.08 23.20 -13.27
N GLY A 149 -10.03 22.48 -12.92
CA GLY A 149 -8.70 23.03 -12.59
C GLY A 149 -8.64 23.75 -11.23
N GLY A 150 -9.56 23.44 -10.31
CA GLY A 150 -9.66 24.11 -9.00
C GLY A 150 -10.29 25.51 -9.06
N ARG A 151 -10.91 25.89 -10.19
CA ARG A 151 -11.51 27.22 -10.36
C ARG A 151 -12.68 27.44 -9.41
N GLY A 152 -12.65 28.54 -8.66
CA GLY A 152 -13.68 28.90 -7.70
C GLY A 152 -13.54 28.22 -6.34
N ASP A 153 -12.49 27.43 -6.15
CA ASP A 153 -12.15 26.78 -4.89
C ASP A 153 -10.82 27.35 -4.36
N PRO A 154 -10.86 28.22 -3.33
CA PRO A 154 -9.65 28.86 -2.80
C PRO A 154 -8.69 27.84 -2.18
N ASP A 155 -9.19 26.66 -1.83
CA ASP A 155 -8.48 25.64 -1.07
C ASP A 155 -7.96 24.52 -1.97
N ALA A 156 -8.22 24.59 -3.28
CA ALA A 156 -7.97 23.52 -4.24
C ALA A 156 -6.52 23.01 -4.23
N TRP A 157 -5.54 23.92 -4.17
CA TRP A 157 -4.13 23.62 -4.43
C TRP A 157 -3.24 23.78 -3.19
N ARG A 158 -3.79 23.53 -2.00
CA ARG A 158 -3.01 23.57 -0.74
C ARG A 158 -3.45 22.47 0.22
N LEU A 159 -2.56 22.06 1.11
CA LEU A 159 -2.93 21.12 2.17
C LEU A 159 -3.76 21.84 3.24
N VAL A 160 -5.01 21.42 3.41
CA VAL A 160 -5.94 21.98 4.41
C VAL A 160 -6.13 20.99 5.54
N PRO A 161 -5.75 21.30 6.79
CA PRO A 161 -6.00 20.41 7.92
C PRO A 161 -7.49 20.05 8.05
N ARG A 162 -7.78 18.81 8.46
CA ARG A 162 -9.16 18.39 8.72
C ARG A 162 -9.85 19.32 9.72
N ARG A 163 -11.04 19.82 9.36
CA ARG A 163 -11.92 20.62 10.23
C ARG A 163 -12.37 19.81 11.45
N ARG A 164 -12.61 18.52 11.23
CA ARG A 164 -12.87 17.53 12.27
C ARG A 164 -11.73 16.52 12.29
N PRO A 165 -10.66 16.77 13.07
CA PRO A 165 -9.53 15.86 13.12
C PRO A 165 -9.97 14.50 13.71
N LEU A 166 -9.33 13.44 13.24
CA LEU A 166 -9.48 12.12 13.82
C LEU A 166 -8.95 12.13 15.26
N SER A 167 -9.51 11.26 16.12
CA SER A 167 -9.08 11.22 17.51
C SER A 167 -7.59 10.84 17.59
N PRO A 168 -6.80 11.46 18.49
CA PRO A 168 -5.40 11.10 18.67
C PRO A 168 -5.21 9.62 19.00
N GLY A 169 -6.15 9.02 19.76
CA GLY A 169 -6.13 7.59 20.07
C GLY A 169 -6.30 6.70 18.84
N TYR A 170 -7.18 7.07 17.89
CA TYR A 170 -7.31 6.35 16.63
C TYR A 170 -6.03 6.44 15.80
N LEU A 171 -5.46 7.64 15.65
CA LEU A 171 -4.21 7.85 14.91
C LEU A 171 -3.04 7.09 15.54
N ALA A 172 -2.94 7.06 16.87
CA ALA A 172 -1.94 6.27 17.58
C ALA A 172 -2.14 4.76 17.37
N GLY A 173 -3.39 4.28 17.39
CA GLY A 173 -3.72 2.88 17.12
C GLY A 173 -3.34 2.45 15.70
N ILE A 174 -3.70 3.24 14.69
CA ILE A 174 -3.29 3.01 13.30
C ILE A 174 -1.77 3.09 13.16
N GLY A 175 -1.11 4.07 13.80
CA GLY A 175 0.35 4.19 13.80
C GLY A 175 1.06 2.96 14.40
N LEU A 176 0.51 2.41 15.49
CA LEU A 176 1.01 1.17 16.09
C LEU A 176 0.82 -0.02 15.15
N LEU A 177 -0.33 -0.14 14.50
CA LEU A 177 -0.58 -1.20 13.51
C LEU A 177 0.34 -1.08 12.29
N ILE A 178 0.58 0.13 11.77
CA ILE A 178 1.57 0.37 10.72
C ILE A 178 2.97 -0.08 11.19
N GLY A 179 3.35 0.28 12.42
CA GLY A 179 4.62 -0.13 13.01
C GLY A 179 4.76 -1.65 13.10
N ALA A 180 3.76 -2.32 13.65
CA ALA A 180 3.78 -3.76 13.93
C ALA A 180 3.55 -4.64 12.70
N CYS A 181 2.69 -4.21 11.78
CA CYS A 181 2.22 -5.01 10.65
C CYS A 181 2.84 -4.62 9.30
N VAL A 182 3.51 -3.46 9.20
CA VAL A 182 4.13 -3.01 7.95
C VAL A 182 5.63 -2.75 8.16
N LEU A 183 5.99 -1.79 9.02
CA LEU A 183 7.38 -1.37 9.18
C LEU A 183 8.27 -2.50 9.73
N LEU A 184 7.79 -3.22 10.74
CA LEU A 184 8.55 -4.31 11.35
C LEU A 184 8.71 -5.51 10.39
N PRO A 185 7.66 -6.04 9.73
CA PRO A 185 7.79 -7.17 8.82
C PRO A 185 8.65 -6.86 7.59
N TYR A 186 8.37 -5.78 6.86
CA TYR A 186 9.11 -5.43 5.65
C TYR A 186 10.53 -4.90 5.97
N GLY A 187 10.71 -4.26 7.13
CA GLY A 187 12.04 -3.92 7.65
C GLY A 187 12.87 -5.15 7.98
N GLU A 188 12.27 -6.18 8.60
CA GLU A 188 12.92 -7.47 8.85
C GLU A 188 13.33 -8.16 7.55
N GLU A 189 12.43 -8.22 6.57
CA GLU A 189 12.71 -8.79 5.25
C GLU A 189 13.88 -8.07 4.56
N LEU A 190 13.85 -6.73 4.51
CA LEU A 190 14.92 -5.95 3.89
C LEU A 190 16.27 -6.22 4.58
N VAL A 191 16.28 -6.30 5.91
CA VAL A 191 17.49 -6.64 6.68
C VAL A 191 17.95 -8.07 6.37
N ARG A 192 17.04 -9.04 6.29
CA ARG A 192 17.32 -10.45 5.95
C ARG A 192 17.96 -10.55 4.56
N CYS A 193 17.37 -9.91 3.55
CA CYS A 193 17.88 -9.82 2.18
C CYS A 193 19.27 -9.18 2.12
N ARG A 194 19.47 -8.04 2.81
CA ARG A 194 20.77 -7.35 2.85
C ARG A 194 21.85 -8.20 3.52
N ARG A 195 21.51 -8.93 4.59
CA ARG A 195 22.44 -9.85 5.27
C ARG A 195 22.85 -11.00 4.36
N ALA A 196 21.90 -11.61 3.65
CA ALA A 196 22.17 -12.69 2.70
C ALA A 196 23.06 -12.23 1.54
N ALA A 197 22.75 -11.06 0.95
CA ALA A 197 23.57 -10.46 -0.11
C ALA A 197 25.02 -10.20 0.33
N ARG A 198 25.21 -9.67 1.55
CA ARG A 198 26.55 -9.45 2.13
C ARG A 198 27.30 -10.77 2.35
N ALA A 199 26.62 -11.82 2.82
CA ALA A 199 27.23 -13.13 3.02
C ALA A 199 27.68 -13.75 1.69
N ARG A 200 26.86 -13.69 0.64
CA ARG A 200 27.21 -14.15 -0.71
C ARG A 200 28.43 -13.43 -1.26
N LYS A 201 28.47 -12.09 -1.15
CA LYS A 201 29.63 -11.29 -1.57
C LYS A 201 30.92 -11.71 -0.86
N ARG A 202 30.88 -11.93 0.46
CA ARG A 202 32.06 -12.42 1.22
C ARG A 202 32.53 -13.79 0.76
N ARG A 203 31.61 -14.74 0.56
CA ARG A 203 31.95 -16.09 0.06
C ARG A 203 32.59 -16.05 -1.34
N ALA A 204 32.04 -15.23 -2.25
CA ALA A 204 32.59 -15.06 -3.59
C ALA A 204 34.02 -14.46 -3.57
N LEU A 205 34.27 -13.48 -2.71
CA LEU A 205 35.61 -12.91 -2.54
C LEU A 205 36.61 -13.93 -1.97
N ALA A 206 36.21 -14.70 -0.96
CA ALA A 206 37.04 -15.76 -0.40
C ALA A 206 37.38 -16.83 -1.45
N HIS A 207 36.39 -17.29 -2.23
CA HIS A 207 36.60 -18.27 -3.30
C HIS A 207 37.57 -17.76 -4.38
N ARG A 208 37.42 -16.50 -4.82
CA ARG A 208 38.35 -15.86 -5.77
C ARG A 208 39.78 -15.76 -5.22
N ALA A 209 39.92 -15.49 -3.92
CA ALA A 209 41.23 -15.45 -3.27
C ALA A 209 41.90 -16.84 -3.25
N THR A 210 41.13 -17.90 -2.96
CA THR A 210 41.61 -19.28 -3.02
C THR A 210 42.05 -19.67 -4.43
N LEU A 211 41.24 -19.37 -5.45
CA LEU A 211 41.59 -19.66 -6.85
C LEU A 211 42.86 -18.94 -7.32
N ARG A 212 43.09 -17.70 -6.85
CA ARG A 212 44.32 -16.95 -7.15
C ARG A 212 45.56 -17.59 -6.52
N LYS A 213 45.45 -18.11 -5.29
CA LYS A 213 46.56 -18.83 -4.65
C LYS A 213 46.93 -20.10 -5.40
N VAL A 214 45.92 -20.87 -5.85
CA VAL A 214 46.14 -22.13 -6.59
C VAL A 214 46.77 -21.89 -7.97
N LYS A 215 46.41 -20.81 -8.68
CA LYS A 215 46.98 -20.48 -10.01
C LYS A 215 48.38 -19.85 -9.97
N GLY A 216 48.82 -19.37 -8.80
CA GLY A 216 50.12 -18.73 -8.62
C GLY A 216 51.17 -19.62 -7.95
N SER A 217 50.84 -20.89 -7.68
CA SER A 217 51.76 -21.97 -7.29
C SER A 217 51.97 -22.89 -8.48
#